data_AF-A0A401R0Y1-F1
#
_entry.id   AF-A0A401R0Y1-F1
#
_cell.length_a   1.000
_cell.length_b   1.000
_cell.length_c   1.000
_cell.angle_alpha   90.00
_cell.angle_beta   90.00
_cell.angle_gamma   90.00
#
_symmetry.space_group_name_H-M   'P 1'
#
loop_
_entity.id
_entity.type
_entity.pdbx_description
1 polymer ?
#
loop_
_entity_poly.entity_id
_entity_poly.type
_entity_poly.pdbx_seq_one_letter_code
_entity_poly.pdbx_strand_id
1 'polypeptide(L)'
;MANFAKSRVPRFTVEVHHNPHLPEGGRTLHAVVTVTSTGGGSTGGRPVPGPRSHASVAVTGAEPGTGPALGRDAGVVLRVRTPLGAEVTSLRQVAPTAEDLTTRRSASGPRSGDYPTGPWGDESRDYHLVLRVPDPGLGREMLAARISVLLPAPGGTAPRVVAQGLVRAAWTDDPVAAVRIDPHVAHHTERSELAQVIQRGLDAAKWGDAGRAVAELRRAASLAGGPGNGDTAKLLAKVVGDVDPATGTVRQAAQAAEAEREDSRATPDPPTSPGETAMNEHDQL
;
A
#
# COMPACT_ATOMS: atom_id res chain seq x y z
N MET A 1 -25.36 30.63 -9.86
CA MET A 1 -25.35 29.29 -9.23
C MET A 1 -24.62 28.33 -10.16
N ALA A 2 -23.40 27.92 -9.83
CA ALA A 2 -22.64 26.96 -10.61
C ALA A 2 -23.27 25.57 -10.45
N ASN A 3 -23.74 25.00 -11.55
CA ASN A 3 -24.37 23.69 -11.58
C ASN A 3 -23.26 22.63 -11.62
N PHE A 4 -22.85 22.11 -10.44
CA PHE A 4 -21.92 20.99 -10.36
C PHE A 4 -22.67 19.70 -10.73
N ALA A 5 -22.89 19.49 -12.03
CA ALA A 5 -23.29 18.19 -12.53
C ALA A 5 -22.20 17.18 -12.12
N LYS A 6 -22.45 16.40 -11.07
CA LYS A 6 -21.55 15.30 -10.66
C LYS A 6 -21.34 14.42 -11.90
N SER A 7 -20.08 14.27 -12.31
CA SER A 7 -19.69 13.43 -13.45
C SER A 7 -20.33 12.05 -13.30
N ARG A 8 -21.04 11.60 -14.33
CA ARG A 8 -21.68 10.27 -14.38
C ARG A 8 -20.69 9.13 -14.64
N VAL A 9 -19.42 9.45 -14.84
CA VAL A 9 -18.35 8.47 -15.03
C VAL A 9 -17.72 8.19 -13.67
N PRO A 10 -17.76 6.94 -13.17
CA PRO A 10 -17.11 6.58 -11.92
C PRO A 10 -15.61 6.72 -12.05
N ARG A 11 -15.04 7.47 -11.12
CA ARG A 11 -13.61 7.68 -10.96
C ARG A 11 -13.14 6.81 -9.81
N PHE A 12 -12.15 5.98 -10.09
CA PHE A 12 -11.50 5.17 -9.09
C PHE A 12 -10.12 5.74 -8.80
N THR A 13 -9.77 5.79 -7.52
CA THR A 13 -8.41 6.03 -7.05
C THR A 13 -7.95 4.85 -6.22
N VAL A 14 -6.65 4.60 -6.21
CA VAL A 14 -6.02 3.51 -5.46
C VAL A 14 -4.85 4.10 -4.69
N GLU A 15 -4.86 3.90 -3.38
CA GLU A 15 -3.78 4.28 -2.47
C GLU A 15 -3.21 3.00 -1.85
N VAL A 16 -1.89 2.91 -1.74
CA VAL A 16 -1.20 1.71 -1.26
C VAL A 16 -0.30 2.09 -0.10
N HIS A 17 -0.62 1.56 1.07
CA HIS A 17 0.10 1.78 2.32
C HIS A 17 0.82 0.50 2.73
N HIS A 18 2.14 0.55 2.86
CA HIS A 18 2.97 -0.58 3.28
C HIS A 18 4.31 -0.08 3.81
N ASN A 19 4.98 -0.89 4.64
CA ASN A 19 6.41 -0.70 4.86
C ASN A 19 7.17 -1.39 3.71
N PRO A 20 7.91 -0.65 2.86
CA PRO A 20 8.69 -1.28 1.80
C PRO A 20 9.91 -2.04 2.34
N HIS A 21 10.37 -1.76 3.56
CA HIS A 21 11.60 -2.32 4.09
C HIS A 21 11.36 -3.68 4.75
N LEU A 22 12.09 -4.69 4.29
CA LEU A 22 12.13 -6.02 4.87
C LEU A 22 13.52 -6.29 5.46
N PRO A 23 13.61 -7.04 6.58
CA PRO A 23 14.90 -7.47 7.12
C PRO A 23 15.55 -8.52 6.20
N GLU A 24 16.83 -8.79 6.42
CA GLU A 24 17.51 -9.96 5.85
C GLU A 24 16.70 -11.24 6.13
N GLY A 25 16.45 -12.07 5.10
CA GLY A 25 15.61 -13.26 5.24
C GLY A 25 14.10 -12.99 5.34
N GLY A 26 13.68 -11.73 5.41
CA GLY A 26 12.28 -11.31 5.47
C GLY A 26 11.55 -11.64 4.17
N ARG A 27 10.48 -12.43 4.27
CA ARG A 27 9.71 -12.89 3.09
C ARG A 27 8.24 -12.51 3.13
N THR A 28 7.76 -11.89 4.21
CA THR A 28 6.35 -11.56 4.38
C THR A 28 6.16 -10.05 4.32
N LEU A 29 5.33 -9.59 3.40
CA LEU A 29 4.99 -8.19 3.22
C LEU A 29 3.50 -7.97 3.45
N HIS A 30 3.17 -6.96 4.24
CA HIS A 30 1.78 -6.54 4.47
C HIS A 30 1.54 -5.20 3.81
N ALA A 31 0.47 -5.11 3.02
CA ALA A 31 0.03 -3.87 2.39
C ALA A 31 -1.47 -3.66 2.66
N VAL A 32 -1.88 -2.42 2.88
CA VAL A 32 -3.27 -1.99 2.82
C VAL A 32 -3.47 -1.25 1.51
N VAL A 33 -4.46 -1.69 0.74
CA VAL A 33 -4.85 -1.06 -0.51
C VAL A 33 -6.21 -0.41 -0.28
N THR A 34 -6.24 0.91 -0.31
CA THR A 34 -7.47 1.69 -0.20
C THR A 34 -7.94 2.04 -1.59
N VAL A 35 -9.16 1.63 -1.92
CA VAL A 35 -9.78 1.91 -3.22
C VAL A 35 -11.00 2.79 -2.98
N THR A 36 -11.00 3.95 -3.62
CA THR A 36 -12.08 4.93 -3.50
C THR A 36 -12.76 5.09 -4.84
N SER A 37 -14.09 4.96 -4.85
CA SER A 37 -14.95 5.21 -6.00
C SER A 37 -15.70 6.51 -5.78
N THR A 38 -15.58 7.46 -6.70
CA THR A 38 -16.31 8.73 -6.68
C THR A 38 -17.09 8.95 -7.98
N GLY A 39 -18.34 9.37 -7.84
CA GLY A 39 -19.26 9.69 -8.95
C GLY A 39 -20.00 8.45 -9.47
N GLY A 40 -21.30 8.35 -9.19
CA GLY A 40 -22.28 7.45 -9.82
C GLY A 40 -21.85 5.98 -9.99
N GLY A 41 -22.35 5.10 -9.12
CA GLY A 41 -21.94 3.70 -8.99
C GLY A 41 -21.75 2.88 -10.27
N SER A 42 -20.93 1.83 -10.18
CA SER A 42 -20.50 0.96 -11.29
C SER A 42 -21.62 0.14 -11.93
N THR A 43 -22.87 0.34 -11.53
CA THR A 43 -24.04 -0.28 -12.11
C THR A 43 -24.25 0.30 -13.51
N GLY A 44 -23.77 -0.43 -14.53
CA GLY A 44 -23.99 -0.11 -15.93
C GLY A 44 -25.45 0.31 -16.19
N GLY A 45 -25.60 1.46 -16.86
CA GLY A 45 -26.81 2.27 -16.96
C GLY A 45 -28.18 1.57 -17.02
N ARG A 46 -29.07 1.97 -16.10
CA ARG A 46 -30.45 2.45 -16.36
C ARG A 46 -31.02 3.04 -15.04
N PRO A 47 -31.78 4.15 -15.04
CA PRO A 47 -32.50 4.60 -13.85
C PRO A 47 -33.52 3.52 -13.47
N VAL A 48 -33.46 3.04 -12.23
CA VAL A 48 -34.50 2.18 -11.64
C VAL A 48 -35.72 3.06 -11.37
N PRO A 49 -36.88 2.86 -12.04
CA PRO A 49 -38.14 3.41 -11.56
C PRO A 49 -38.54 2.60 -10.31
N GLY A 50 -39.15 3.27 -9.33
CA GLY A 50 -39.57 2.67 -8.06
C GLY A 50 -40.46 1.42 -8.19
N PRO A 51 -40.71 0.73 -7.07
CA PRO A 51 -41.20 -0.64 -7.08
C PRO A 51 -42.60 -0.73 -7.71
N ARG A 52 -42.72 -1.56 -8.74
CA ARG A 52 -43.99 -2.15 -9.18
C ARG A 52 -43.83 -3.66 -9.29
N SER A 53 -44.50 -4.33 -8.36
CA SER A 53 -44.62 -5.77 -8.18
C SER A 53 -45.22 -6.45 -9.40
N HIS A 54 -44.60 -7.47 -10.01
CA HIS A 54 -45.33 -8.58 -10.64
C HIS A 54 -44.49 -9.88 -10.71
N ALA A 55 -45.15 -10.96 -10.31
CA ALA A 55 -44.91 -12.40 -10.35
C ALA A 55 -43.81 -13.03 -11.25
N SER A 56 -43.20 -14.07 -10.68
CA SER A 56 -42.28 -15.05 -11.23
C SER A 56 -42.93 -16.02 -12.23
N VAL A 57 -42.20 -16.39 -13.30
CA VAL A 57 -42.41 -17.65 -14.05
C VAL A 57 -41.05 -18.25 -14.42
N ALA A 58 -40.95 -19.58 -14.27
CA ALA A 58 -39.73 -20.38 -14.33
C ALA A 58 -39.42 -20.99 -15.73
N VAL A 59 -38.11 -21.08 -16.01
CA VAL A 59 -37.30 -22.18 -16.63
C VAL A 59 -37.76 -22.88 -17.93
N THR A 60 -36.86 -22.91 -18.93
CA THR A 60 -36.28 -24.15 -19.54
C THR A 60 -35.23 -23.83 -20.63
N GLY A 61 -34.14 -24.62 -20.71
CA GLY A 61 -33.27 -24.71 -21.91
C GLY A 61 -31.76 -24.82 -21.63
N ALA A 62 -31.14 -25.89 -22.13
CA ALA A 62 -29.82 -26.44 -21.78
C ALA A 62 -28.61 -25.96 -22.65
N GLU A 63 -27.41 -26.31 -22.15
CA GLU A 63 -25.99 -25.99 -22.48
C GLU A 63 -25.46 -26.39 -23.89
N PRO A 64 -24.18 -26.14 -24.33
CA PRO A 64 -22.98 -25.75 -23.56
C PRO A 64 -21.97 -24.76 -24.19
N GLY A 65 -21.06 -24.25 -23.32
CA GLY A 65 -19.71 -23.83 -23.72
C GLY A 65 -19.44 -22.34 -23.66
N THR A 66 -19.13 -21.79 -22.48
CA THR A 66 -18.31 -20.58 -22.27
C THR A 66 -17.88 -20.60 -20.80
N GLY A 67 -16.61 -20.28 -20.51
CA GLY A 67 -16.11 -20.14 -19.13
C GLY A 67 -17.01 -19.21 -18.29
N PRO A 68 -16.94 -19.26 -16.94
CA PRO A 68 -17.96 -18.68 -16.07
C PRO A 68 -18.35 -17.29 -16.56
N ALA A 69 -19.54 -17.21 -17.16
CA ALA A 69 -20.13 -15.97 -17.59
C ALA A 69 -20.22 -15.12 -16.32
N LEU A 70 -19.43 -14.04 -16.28
CA LEU A 70 -19.49 -13.05 -15.22
C LEU A 70 -20.97 -12.70 -15.08
N GLY A 71 -21.58 -13.13 -13.97
CA GLY A 71 -22.99 -12.99 -13.73
C GLY A 71 -23.43 -11.55 -13.91
N ARG A 72 -24.74 -11.35 -14.04
CA ARG A 72 -25.46 -10.08 -14.27
C ARG A 72 -25.15 -8.95 -13.25
N ASP A 73 -24.24 -9.21 -12.30
CA ASP A 73 -23.61 -8.37 -11.30
C ASP A 73 -22.11 -8.14 -11.61
N ALA A 74 -21.78 -7.75 -12.85
CA ALA A 74 -20.41 -7.48 -13.26
C ALA A 74 -19.84 -6.27 -12.49
N GLY A 75 -19.31 -6.56 -11.30
CA GLY A 75 -18.72 -5.61 -10.37
C GLY A 75 -17.28 -5.26 -10.72
N VAL A 76 -16.72 -4.35 -9.93
CA VAL A 76 -15.31 -3.96 -10.03
C VAL A 76 -14.43 -5.15 -9.65
N VAL A 77 -13.33 -5.33 -10.37
CA VAL A 77 -12.37 -6.42 -10.11
C VAL A 77 -11.05 -5.84 -9.65
N LEU A 78 -10.54 -6.33 -8.53
CA LEU A 78 -9.20 -6.02 -8.08
C LEU A 78 -8.25 -7.09 -8.64
N ARG A 79 -7.37 -6.70 -9.56
CA ARG A 79 -6.34 -7.58 -10.12
C ARG A 79 -5.03 -7.36 -9.39
N VAL A 80 -4.46 -8.44 -8.89
CA VAL A 80 -3.13 -8.48 -8.27
C VAL A 80 -2.21 -9.26 -9.19
N ARG A 81 -1.16 -8.60 -9.68
CA ARG A 81 -0.09 -9.22 -10.46
C ARG A 81 1.19 -9.27 -9.65
N THR A 82 1.76 -10.46 -9.50
CA THR A 82 3.04 -10.65 -8.79
C THR A 82 4.19 -10.95 -9.77
N PRO A 83 5.43 -10.53 -9.47
CA PRO A 83 6.60 -10.98 -10.20
C PRO A 83 6.97 -12.44 -9.88
N LEU A 84 7.98 -12.96 -10.56
CA LEU A 84 8.46 -14.32 -10.33
C LEU A 84 8.94 -14.50 -8.89
N GLY A 85 8.51 -15.58 -8.23
CA GLY A 85 8.86 -15.90 -6.84
C GLY A 85 8.02 -15.17 -5.79
N ALA A 86 7.16 -14.22 -6.19
CA ALA A 86 6.23 -13.56 -5.29
C ALA A 86 4.81 -14.14 -5.42
N GLU A 87 4.17 -14.38 -4.28
CA GLU A 87 2.88 -15.05 -4.18
C GLU A 87 1.94 -14.29 -3.24
N VAL A 88 0.64 -14.32 -3.54
CA VAL A 88 -0.39 -13.77 -2.65
C VAL A 88 -0.76 -14.83 -1.64
N THR A 89 -0.44 -14.59 -0.37
CA THR A 89 -0.79 -15.47 0.75
C THR A 89 -2.25 -15.26 1.17
N SER A 90 -2.68 -14.00 1.26
CA SER A 90 -4.05 -13.65 1.64
C SER A 90 -4.45 -12.29 1.08
N LEU A 91 -5.72 -12.14 0.75
CA LEU A 91 -6.35 -10.86 0.44
C LEU A 91 -7.70 -10.78 1.14
N ARG A 92 -7.87 -9.80 2.04
CA ARG A 92 -9.12 -9.58 2.76
C ARG A 92 -9.57 -8.13 2.64
N GLN A 93 -10.87 -7.91 2.46
CA GLN A 93 -11.46 -6.62 2.75
C GLN A 93 -11.51 -6.46 4.28
N VAL A 94 -11.04 -5.33 4.78
CA VAL A 94 -10.96 -5.02 6.22
C VAL A 94 -11.89 -3.87 6.60
N ALA A 95 -12.19 -2.97 5.66
CA ALA A 95 -13.19 -1.94 5.82
C ALA A 95 -13.94 -1.71 4.48
N PRO A 96 -15.21 -1.27 4.51
CA PRO A 96 -16.05 -1.04 5.70
C PRO A 96 -16.60 -2.35 6.31
N THR A 97 -16.61 -3.45 5.54
CA THR A 97 -17.07 -4.76 6.00
C THR A 97 -15.95 -5.77 5.81
N ALA A 98 -15.64 -6.52 6.88
CA ALA A 98 -14.62 -7.56 6.82
C ALA A 98 -15.10 -8.73 5.96
N GLU A 99 -14.35 -9.05 4.89
CA GLU A 99 -14.67 -10.14 3.98
C GLU A 99 -13.39 -10.78 3.45
N ASP A 100 -13.30 -12.12 3.47
CA ASP A 100 -12.15 -12.81 2.90
C ASP A 100 -12.35 -13.05 1.40
N LEU A 101 -11.45 -12.47 0.60
CA LEU A 101 -11.45 -12.60 -0.86
C LEU A 101 -10.43 -13.64 -1.34
N THR A 102 -9.63 -14.21 -0.45
CA THR A 102 -8.51 -15.11 -0.78
C THR A 102 -8.98 -16.30 -1.64
N THR A 103 -10.13 -16.88 -1.30
CA THR A 103 -10.73 -18.04 -2.00
C THR A 103 -11.48 -17.67 -3.27
N ARG A 104 -11.79 -16.39 -3.47
CA ARG A 104 -12.52 -15.88 -4.67
C ARG A 104 -11.59 -15.55 -5.83
N ARG A 105 -10.30 -15.85 -5.69
CA ARG A 105 -9.27 -15.63 -6.70
C ARG A 105 -9.58 -16.40 -7.99
N SER A 106 -9.70 -15.68 -9.10
CA SER A 106 -9.77 -16.24 -10.45
C SER A 106 -8.46 -15.99 -11.19
N ALA A 107 -7.89 -17.00 -11.86
CA ALA A 107 -6.66 -16.82 -12.63
C ALA A 107 -6.93 -16.02 -13.92
N SER A 108 -6.21 -14.92 -14.13
CA SER A 108 -6.43 -13.98 -15.25
C SER A 108 -5.22 -13.80 -16.17
N GLY A 109 -4.22 -14.66 -16.01
CA GLY A 109 -2.99 -14.69 -16.78
C GLY A 109 -1.79 -15.12 -15.94
N PRO A 110 -0.58 -15.13 -16.51
CA PRO A 110 0.63 -15.48 -15.79
C PRO A 110 0.79 -14.62 -14.54
N ARG A 111 0.80 -15.25 -13.36
CA ARG A 111 0.98 -14.60 -12.05
C ARG A 111 0.01 -13.43 -11.81
N SER A 112 -1.18 -13.47 -12.41
CA SER A 112 -2.24 -12.49 -12.23
C SER A 112 -3.46 -13.18 -11.64
N GLY A 113 -3.94 -12.67 -10.51
CA GLY A 113 -5.18 -13.12 -9.85
C GLY A 113 -6.19 -11.99 -9.81
N ASP A 114 -7.42 -12.31 -10.22
CA ASP A 114 -8.56 -11.40 -10.19
C ASP A 114 -9.44 -11.72 -8.99
N TYR A 115 -9.75 -10.69 -8.22
CA TYR A 115 -10.56 -10.77 -7.02
C TYR A 115 -11.82 -9.94 -7.25
N PRO A 116 -13.00 -10.58 -7.40
CA PRO A 116 -14.25 -9.84 -7.57
C PRO A 116 -14.60 -9.13 -6.27
N THR A 117 -14.79 -7.81 -6.36
CA THR A 117 -15.10 -6.95 -5.19
C THR A 117 -16.59 -6.58 -5.12
N GLY A 118 -17.39 -7.08 -6.05
CA GLY A 118 -18.82 -6.79 -6.13
C GLY A 118 -19.12 -5.38 -6.69
N PRO A 119 -20.37 -4.91 -6.52
CA PRO A 119 -20.79 -3.59 -6.99
C PRO A 119 -20.18 -2.47 -6.15
N TRP A 120 -19.97 -1.30 -6.76
CA TRP A 120 -19.41 -0.11 -6.11
C TRP A 120 -20.32 1.11 -6.23
N GLY A 121 -20.50 1.82 -5.12
CA GLY A 121 -21.16 3.12 -5.03
C GLY A 121 -20.17 4.29 -4.98
N ASP A 122 -20.57 5.35 -4.28
CA ASP A 122 -19.69 6.43 -3.82
C ASP A 122 -19.17 6.00 -2.44
N GLU A 123 -18.05 5.28 -2.42
CA GLU A 123 -17.55 4.59 -1.23
C GLU A 123 -16.04 4.37 -1.28
N SER A 124 -15.46 4.09 -0.11
CA SER A 124 -14.07 3.67 0.05
C SER A 124 -14.03 2.29 0.70
N ARG A 125 -13.19 1.39 0.18
CA ARG A 125 -12.96 0.07 0.78
C ARG A 125 -11.47 -0.19 0.90
N ASP A 126 -11.11 -0.80 2.03
CA ASP A 126 -9.73 -1.09 2.38
C ASP A 126 -9.49 -2.59 2.30
N TYR A 127 -8.39 -2.96 1.67
CA TYR A 127 -8.00 -4.35 1.46
C TYR A 127 -6.64 -4.63 2.09
N HIS A 128 -6.59 -5.57 3.02
CA HIS A 128 -5.35 -6.10 3.54
C HIS A 128 -4.81 -7.20 2.64
N LEU A 129 -3.68 -6.92 2.00
CA LEU A 129 -2.94 -7.82 1.14
C LEU A 129 -1.70 -8.34 1.87
N VAL A 130 -1.55 -9.67 1.93
CA VAL A 130 -0.37 -10.34 2.47
C VAL A 130 0.33 -11.05 1.33
N LEU A 131 1.59 -10.66 1.08
CA LEU A 131 2.44 -11.22 0.05
C LEU A 131 3.59 -12.01 0.67
N ARG A 132 3.91 -13.15 0.04
CA ARG A 132 5.20 -13.81 0.22
C ARG A 132 6.10 -13.38 -0.93
N VAL A 133 7.24 -12.77 -0.63
CA VAL A 133 8.23 -12.32 -1.63
C VAL A 133 9.50 -13.17 -1.55
N PRO A 134 10.22 -13.34 -2.68
CA PRO A 134 11.52 -13.99 -2.66
C PRO A 134 12.55 -13.08 -1.99
N ASP A 135 13.64 -13.64 -1.49
CA ASP A 135 14.74 -12.89 -0.89
C ASP A 135 15.89 -12.75 -1.90
N PRO A 136 16.04 -11.59 -2.57
CA PRO A 136 17.11 -11.33 -3.53
C PRO A 136 18.45 -10.93 -2.85
N GLY A 137 18.49 -10.81 -1.52
CA GLY A 137 19.61 -10.30 -0.75
C GLY A 137 19.53 -8.79 -0.43
N LEU A 138 20.37 -8.36 0.51
CA LEU A 138 20.43 -6.99 1.04
C LEU A 138 20.70 -5.92 -0.03
N GLY A 139 20.14 -4.73 0.17
CA GLY A 139 20.30 -3.57 -0.72
C GLY A 139 19.56 -3.69 -2.06
N ARG A 140 18.83 -4.78 -2.28
CA ARG A 140 18.00 -4.98 -3.46
C ARG A 140 16.60 -4.46 -3.22
N GLU A 141 16.03 -3.91 -4.28
CA GLU A 141 14.62 -3.56 -4.32
C GLU A 141 13.91 -4.36 -5.41
N MET A 142 12.65 -4.70 -5.16
CA MET A 142 11.78 -5.27 -6.18
C MET A 142 10.35 -4.75 -6.04
N LEU A 143 9.60 -4.85 -7.14
CA LEU A 143 8.15 -4.77 -7.07
C LEU A 143 7.64 -6.05 -6.41
N ALA A 144 6.83 -5.96 -5.36
CA ALA A 144 6.21 -7.12 -4.72
C ALA A 144 4.87 -7.47 -5.39
N ALA A 145 4.10 -6.46 -5.77
CA ALA A 145 2.86 -6.62 -6.53
C ALA A 145 2.48 -5.36 -7.29
N ARG A 146 1.78 -5.53 -8.41
CA ARG A 146 1.03 -4.48 -9.08
C ARG A 146 -0.45 -4.71 -8.87
N ILE A 147 -1.11 -3.71 -8.31
CA ILE A 147 -2.54 -3.69 -8.09
C ILE A 147 -3.19 -2.92 -9.23
N SER A 148 -4.28 -3.44 -9.77
CA SER A 148 -5.04 -2.79 -10.84
C SER A 148 -6.53 -2.96 -10.57
N VAL A 149 -7.25 -1.85 -10.54
CA VAL A 149 -8.71 -1.85 -10.46
C VAL A 149 -9.25 -1.88 -11.88
N LEU A 150 -10.10 -2.87 -12.15
CA LEU A 150 -10.66 -3.15 -13.46
C LEU A 150 -12.17 -2.93 -13.43
N LEU A 151 -12.66 -2.20 -14.44
CA LEU A 151 -14.08 -2.16 -14.75
C LEU A 151 -14.41 -3.16 -15.85
N PRO A 152 -15.47 -3.97 -15.68
CA PRO A 152 -15.97 -4.79 -16.76
C PRO A 152 -16.48 -3.88 -17.88
N ALA A 153 -16.12 -4.21 -19.12
CA ALA A 153 -16.59 -3.48 -20.29
C ALA A 153 -17.83 -4.18 -20.87
N PRO A 154 -18.86 -3.43 -21.33
CA PRO A 154 -20.01 -4.04 -21.98
C PRO A 154 -19.60 -4.75 -23.28
N GLY A 155 -20.31 -5.83 -23.61
CA GLY A 155 -20.19 -6.50 -24.90
C GLY A 155 -18.96 -7.40 -25.11
N GLY A 156 -18.35 -7.92 -24.04
CA GLY A 156 -17.23 -8.87 -24.15
C GLY A 156 -15.88 -8.23 -24.51
N THR A 157 -15.80 -6.90 -24.46
CA THR A 157 -14.53 -6.17 -24.63
C THR A 157 -13.61 -6.42 -23.42
N ALA A 158 -12.30 -6.32 -23.62
CA ALA A 158 -11.33 -6.47 -22.54
C ALA A 158 -11.64 -5.49 -21.38
N PRO A 159 -11.53 -5.95 -20.12
CA PRO A 159 -11.78 -5.10 -18.96
C PRO A 159 -10.82 -3.90 -18.93
N ARG A 160 -11.35 -2.73 -18.55
CA ARG A 160 -10.61 -1.47 -18.55
C ARG A 160 -9.95 -1.25 -17.20
N VAL A 161 -8.63 -1.01 -17.19
CA VAL A 161 -7.92 -0.55 -15.99
C VAL A 161 -8.30 0.90 -15.71
N VAL A 162 -8.79 1.19 -14.51
CA VAL A 162 -9.21 2.54 -14.10
C VAL A 162 -8.29 3.18 -13.06
N ALA A 163 -7.60 2.36 -12.26
CA ALA A 163 -6.63 2.82 -11.28
C ALA A 163 -5.57 1.74 -11.03
N GLN A 164 -4.38 2.13 -10.60
CA GLN A 164 -3.29 1.22 -10.31
C GLN A 164 -2.48 1.68 -9.11
N GLY A 165 -1.95 0.71 -8.36
CA GLY A 165 -1.04 0.92 -7.23
C GLY A 165 0.13 -0.06 -7.29
N LEU A 166 1.28 0.33 -6.75
CA LEU A 166 2.49 -0.49 -6.72
C LEU A 166 2.85 -0.79 -5.27
N VAL A 167 3.14 -2.06 -4.99
CA VAL A 167 3.69 -2.52 -3.72
C VAL A 167 5.16 -2.82 -3.94
N ARG A 168 6.05 -2.19 -3.19
CA ARG A 168 7.51 -2.37 -3.28
C ARG A 168 8.03 -3.15 -2.08
N ALA A 169 9.17 -3.80 -2.28
CA ALA A 169 9.94 -4.45 -1.23
C ALA A 169 11.42 -4.11 -1.41
N ALA A 170 12.10 -3.73 -0.34
CA ALA A 170 13.49 -3.37 -0.27
C ALA A 170 14.12 -4.09 0.93
N TRP A 171 15.17 -4.87 0.70
CA TRP A 171 15.84 -5.60 1.79
C TRP A 171 16.92 -4.72 2.40
N THR A 172 16.83 -4.49 3.70
CA THR A 172 17.71 -3.59 4.43
C THR A 172 18.36 -4.31 5.61
N ASP A 173 19.59 -3.91 5.93
CA ASP A 173 20.31 -4.29 7.14
C ASP A 173 19.99 -3.37 8.33
N ASP A 174 19.26 -2.27 8.08
CA ASP A 174 18.73 -1.37 9.10
C ASP A 174 17.48 -1.98 9.78
N PRO A 175 17.61 -2.49 11.02
CA PRO A 175 16.51 -3.06 11.78
C PRO A 175 15.49 -1.98 12.19
N VAL A 176 15.84 -0.69 12.25
CA VAL A 176 14.87 0.38 12.53
C VAL A 176 13.91 0.53 11.35
N ALA A 177 14.43 0.63 10.13
CA ALA A 177 13.61 0.67 8.92
C ALA A 177 12.73 -0.59 8.77
N ALA A 178 13.25 -1.78 9.08
CA ALA A 178 12.52 -3.04 8.98
C ALA A 178 11.40 -3.20 10.03
N VAL A 179 11.53 -2.58 11.21
CA VAL A 179 10.56 -2.70 12.31
C VAL A 179 9.43 -1.68 12.23
N ARG A 180 9.57 -0.62 11.41
CA ARG A 180 8.50 0.36 11.22
C ARG A 180 7.22 -0.31 10.70
N ILE A 181 6.10 0.05 11.31
CA ILE A 181 4.78 -0.39 10.87
C ILE A 181 4.04 0.85 10.38
N ASP A 182 3.52 0.78 9.15
CA ASP A 182 2.67 1.83 8.60
C ASP A 182 1.38 1.98 9.44
N PRO A 183 0.98 3.21 9.81
CA PRO A 183 -0.19 3.42 10.67
C PRO A 183 -1.50 2.86 10.11
N HIS A 184 -1.69 2.91 8.79
CA HIS A 184 -2.90 2.40 8.14
C HIS A 184 -2.90 0.86 8.16
N VAL A 185 -1.75 0.24 7.90
CA VAL A 185 -1.58 -1.21 8.09
C VAL A 185 -1.84 -1.61 9.54
N ALA A 186 -1.32 -0.85 10.51
CA ALA A 186 -1.52 -1.12 11.92
C ALA A 186 -2.99 -1.08 12.34
N HIS A 187 -3.72 -0.07 11.86
CA HIS A 187 -5.13 0.14 12.16
C HIS A 187 -5.99 -1.06 11.75
N HIS A 188 -5.77 -1.59 10.54
CA HIS A 188 -6.61 -2.67 9.99
C HIS A 188 -6.15 -4.09 10.31
N THR A 189 -4.96 -4.26 10.87
CA THR A 189 -4.43 -5.59 11.21
C THR A 189 -4.45 -5.87 12.70
N GLU A 190 -5.18 -5.07 13.50
CA GLU A 190 -5.12 -5.06 14.97
C GLU A 190 -3.70 -4.85 15.53
N ARG A 191 -2.77 -4.36 14.70
CA ARG A 191 -1.38 -4.07 15.06
C ARG A 191 -1.18 -2.64 15.53
N SER A 192 -2.28 -1.90 15.76
CA SER A 192 -2.29 -0.51 16.25
C SER A 192 -1.45 -0.34 17.51
N GLU A 193 -1.64 -1.20 18.51
CA GLU A 193 -0.90 -1.10 19.77
C GLU A 193 0.59 -1.35 19.55
N LEU A 194 0.94 -2.42 18.84
CA LEU A 194 2.34 -2.73 18.52
C LEU A 194 3.01 -1.58 17.76
N ALA A 195 2.36 -1.05 16.72
CA ALA A 195 2.88 0.05 15.93
C ALA A 195 3.09 1.31 16.78
N GLN A 196 2.13 1.67 17.64
CA GLN A 196 2.26 2.82 18.52
C GLN A 196 3.42 2.68 19.52
N VAL A 197 3.61 1.50 20.10
CA VAL A 197 4.70 1.23 21.05
C VAL A 197 6.06 1.32 20.35
N ILE A 198 6.16 0.75 19.14
CA ILE A 198 7.37 0.86 18.32
C ILE A 198 7.68 2.32 18.02
N GLN A 199 6.71 3.09 17.54
CA GLN A 199 6.91 4.50 17.20
C GLN A 199 7.35 5.32 18.42
N ARG A 200 6.70 5.16 19.59
CA ARG A 200 7.13 5.83 20.81
C ARG A 200 8.57 5.49 21.22
N GLY A 201 8.97 4.23 21.07
CA GLY A 201 10.34 3.80 21.34
C GLY A 201 11.36 4.43 20.39
N LEU A 202 11.04 4.48 19.10
CA LEU A 202 11.88 5.11 18.08
C LEU A 202 11.95 6.64 18.23
N ASP A 203 10.85 7.29 18.58
CA ASP A 203 10.81 8.74 18.86
C ASP A 203 11.61 9.08 20.12
N ALA A 204 11.47 8.29 21.20
CA ALA A 204 12.27 8.46 22.41
C ALA A 204 13.77 8.33 22.10
N ALA A 205 14.16 7.37 21.25
CA ALA A 205 15.54 7.22 20.79
C ALA A 205 16.01 8.42 19.95
N LYS A 206 15.14 8.96 19.10
CA LYS A 206 15.42 10.17 18.29
C LYS A 206 15.68 11.39 19.16
N TRP A 207 14.98 11.53 20.29
CA TRP A 207 15.11 12.64 21.22
C TRP A 207 16.12 12.39 22.36
N GLY A 208 16.83 11.26 22.37
CA GLY A 208 17.87 10.93 23.35
C GLY A 208 17.36 10.45 24.71
N ASP A 209 16.09 10.07 24.82
CA ASP A 209 15.51 9.51 26.05
C ASP A 209 15.75 8.00 26.12
N ALA A 210 16.98 7.63 26.53
CA ALA A 210 17.46 6.25 26.56
C ALA A 210 16.56 5.31 27.37
N GLY A 211 16.13 5.77 28.56
CA GLY A 211 15.33 4.97 29.48
C GLY A 211 13.96 4.64 28.88
N ARG A 212 13.32 5.64 28.28
CA ARG A 212 11.99 5.47 27.66
C ARG A 212 12.07 4.70 26.35
N ALA A 213 13.12 4.91 25.54
CA ALA A 213 13.35 4.17 24.31
C ALA A 213 13.47 2.66 24.57
N VAL A 214 14.35 2.27 25.50
CA VAL A 214 14.55 0.86 25.86
C VAL A 214 13.29 0.24 26.46
N ALA A 215 12.57 0.98 27.32
CA ALA A 215 11.34 0.48 27.95
C ALA A 215 10.23 0.21 26.92
N GLU A 216 9.97 1.16 26.01
CA GLU A 216 8.94 1.00 24.97
C GLU A 216 9.35 -0.07 23.95
N LEU A 217 10.61 -0.13 23.52
CA LEU A 217 11.06 -1.16 22.56
C LEU A 217 11.03 -2.58 23.16
N ARG A 218 11.35 -2.75 24.46
CA ARG A 218 11.16 -4.04 25.16
C ARG A 218 9.68 -4.40 25.26
N ARG A 219 8.80 -3.42 25.54
CA ARG A 219 7.35 -3.63 25.55
C ARG A 219 6.84 -4.07 24.17
N ALA A 220 7.34 -3.44 23.10
CA ALA A 220 7.04 -3.85 21.73
C ALA A 220 7.50 -5.28 21.45
N ALA A 221 8.69 -5.67 21.89
CA ALA A 221 9.20 -7.04 21.72
C ALA A 221 8.30 -8.07 22.40
N SER A 222 7.80 -7.77 23.60
CA SER A 222 6.84 -8.63 24.32
C SER A 222 5.50 -8.73 23.57
N LEU A 223 4.97 -7.62 23.03
CA LEU A 223 3.74 -7.62 22.22
C LEU A 223 3.91 -8.36 20.89
N ALA A 224 5.11 -8.34 20.31
CA ALA A 224 5.46 -9.07 19.10
C ALA A 224 5.70 -10.58 19.33
N GLY A 225 5.65 -11.08 20.56
CA GLY A 225 5.84 -12.51 20.88
C GLY A 225 4.70 -13.44 20.44
N GLY A 226 3.60 -12.89 19.92
CA GLY A 226 2.46 -13.67 19.42
C GLY A 226 2.76 -14.46 18.12
N PRO A 227 1.96 -15.49 17.81
CA PRO A 227 2.11 -16.28 16.59
C PRO A 227 2.05 -15.38 15.33
N GLY A 228 3.04 -15.51 14.44
CA GLY A 228 3.15 -14.73 13.20
C GLY A 228 4.08 -13.51 13.25
N ASN A 229 4.60 -13.14 14.44
CA ASN A 229 5.43 -11.95 14.65
C ASN A 229 6.88 -12.25 15.08
N GLY A 230 7.31 -13.51 14.98
CA GLY A 230 8.61 -13.96 15.50
C GLY A 230 9.83 -13.22 14.93
N ASP A 231 9.79 -12.83 13.66
CA ASP A 231 10.87 -12.06 13.04
C ASP A 231 10.90 -10.60 13.54
N THR A 232 9.73 -9.98 13.72
CA THR A 232 9.59 -8.64 14.31
C THR A 232 10.14 -8.60 15.74
N ALA A 233 9.86 -9.62 16.56
CA ALA A 233 10.38 -9.70 17.93
C ALA A 233 11.91 -9.80 17.98
N LYS A 234 12.52 -10.57 17.07
CA LYS A 234 13.99 -10.67 16.96
C LYS A 234 14.62 -9.34 16.54
N LEU A 235 14.02 -8.65 15.58
CA LEU A 235 14.49 -7.34 15.16
C LEU A 235 14.38 -6.32 16.29
N LEU A 236 13.27 -6.30 17.02
CA LEU A 236 13.10 -5.43 18.19
C LEU A 236 14.15 -5.70 19.27
N ALA A 237 14.48 -6.97 19.53
CA ALA A 237 15.56 -7.33 20.45
C ALA A 237 16.94 -6.82 19.97
N LYS A 238 17.20 -6.87 18.65
CA LYS A 238 18.41 -6.30 18.05
C LYS A 238 18.47 -4.77 18.23
N VAL A 239 17.38 -4.06 17.90
CA VAL A 239 17.29 -2.60 18.07
C VAL A 239 17.52 -2.18 19.51
N VAL A 240 16.97 -2.93 20.49
CA VAL A 240 17.22 -2.67 21.92
C VAL A 240 18.69 -2.82 22.29
N GLY A 241 19.40 -3.78 21.69
CA GLY A 241 20.84 -3.98 21.90
C GLY A 241 21.72 -2.90 21.27
N ASP A 242 21.24 -2.25 20.21
CA ASP A 242 21.92 -1.17 19.50
C ASP A 242 21.67 0.23 20.09
N VAL A 243 20.89 0.34 21.17
CA VAL A 243 20.70 1.61 21.90
C VAL A 243 21.97 1.96 22.67
N ASP A 244 22.55 3.11 22.36
CA ASP A 244 23.68 3.65 23.10
C ASP A 244 23.26 4.03 24.54
N PRO A 245 23.93 3.50 25.57
CA PRO A 245 23.52 3.71 26.96
C PRO A 245 23.79 5.13 27.48
N ALA A 246 24.65 5.91 26.83
CA ALA A 246 25.00 7.27 27.25
C ALA A 246 24.13 8.33 26.55
N THR A 247 23.75 8.11 25.30
CA THR A 247 23.02 9.08 24.47
C THR A 247 21.57 8.67 24.20
N GLY A 248 21.20 7.41 24.45
CA GLY A 248 19.85 6.90 24.18
C GLY A 248 19.52 6.75 22.69
N THR A 249 20.46 7.03 21.81
CA THR A 249 20.26 6.92 20.36
C THR A 249 20.43 5.47 19.93
N VAL A 250 19.55 4.98 19.04
CA VAL A 250 19.81 3.71 18.34
C VAL A 250 20.94 3.99 17.36
N ARG A 251 22.03 3.23 17.42
CA ARG A 251 23.26 3.47 16.63
C ARG A 251 23.01 3.66 15.13
N GLN A 252 21.99 3.00 14.58
CA GLN A 252 21.56 3.15 13.18
C GLN A 252 20.60 4.33 12.93
N ALA A 253 19.74 4.68 13.90
CA ALA A 253 18.93 5.90 13.83
C ALA A 253 19.80 7.17 13.95
N ALA A 254 20.91 7.10 14.69
CA ALA A 254 21.92 8.14 14.75
C ALA A 254 22.59 8.35 13.38
N GLN A 255 22.99 7.27 12.71
CA GLN A 255 23.58 7.32 11.36
C GLN A 255 22.60 7.84 10.30
N ALA A 256 21.33 7.45 10.35
CA ALA A 256 20.30 7.95 9.43
C ALA A 256 19.99 9.45 9.65
N ALA A 257 19.92 9.90 10.90
CA ALA A 257 19.72 11.33 11.23
C ALA A 257 20.94 12.19 10.86
N GLU A 258 22.14 11.61 10.82
CA GLU A 258 23.35 12.28 10.36
C GLU A 258 23.40 12.38 8.82
N ALA A 259 23.02 11.32 8.12
CA ALA A 259 22.90 11.32 6.66
C ALA A 259 21.82 12.31 6.15
N GLU A 260 20.66 12.41 6.82
CA GLU A 260 19.59 13.36 6.46
C GLU A 260 19.99 14.83 6.73
N ARG A 261 20.83 15.07 7.75
CA ARG A 261 21.42 16.39 8.01
C ARG A 261 22.47 16.78 6.97
N GLU A 262 23.20 15.82 6.41
CA GLU A 262 24.21 16.05 5.38
C GLU A 262 23.58 16.36 4.01
N ASP A 263 22.50 15.67 3.65
CA ASP A 263 21.70 15.95 2.43
C ASP A 263 21.07 17.36 2.48
N SER A 264 20.56 17.75 3.66
CA SER A 264 20.02 19.10 3.89
C SER A 264 21.06 20.22 3.78
N ARG A 265 22.36 19.89 3.86
CA ARG A 265 23.49 20.84 3.76
C ARG A 265 24.05 20.95 2.34
N ALA A 266 23.63 20.06 1.43
CA ALA A 266 24.19 19.92 0.09
C ALA A 266 23.38 20.61 -1.03
N THR A 267 22.40 21.47 -0.71
CA THR A 267 21.78 22.35 -1.72
C THR A 267 22.74 23.51 -2.02
N PRO A 268 23.35 23.62 -3.21
CA PRO A 268 24.27 24.71 -3.51
C PRO A 268 23.50 25.98 -3.85
N ASP A 269 23.94 27.11 -3.28
CA ASP A 269 23.51 28.46 -3.66
C ASP A 269 23.65 28.70 -5.18
N PRO A 270 22.75 29.48 -5.81
CA PRO A 270 22.93 29.90 -7.20
C PRO A 270 24.12 30.88 -7.30
N PRO A 271 24.91 30.84 -8.39
CA PRO A 271 26.08 31.71 -8.52
C PRO A 271 25.65 33.17 -8.72
N THR A 272 26.06 34.00 -7.77
CA THR A 272 26.11 35.46 -7.87
C THR A 272 27.08 35.85 -8.99
N SER A 273 26.61 36.53 -10.04
CA SER A 273 27.48 37.21 -11.00
C SER A 273 27.73 38.65 -10.54
N PRO A 274 28.99 39.11 -10.48
CA PRO A 274 29.32 40.49 -10.10
C PRO A 274 29.49 41.40 -11.33
N GLY A 275 29.18 42.68 -11.13
CA GLY A 275 30.03 43.77 -11.65
C GLY A 275 29.68 44.32 -13.03
N GLU A 276 28.77 45.28 -13.02
CA GLU A 276 28.71 46.40 -13.96
C GLU A 276 30.07 47.13 -14.01
N THR A 277 30.65 47.31 -15.20
CA THR A 277 31.68 48.34 -15.44
C THR A 277 31.59 48.86 -16.87
N ALA A 278 31.07 50.09 -16.98
CA ALA A 278 31.36 51.17 -17.92
C ALA A 278 31.62 50.90 -19.42
N MET A 279 30.74 51.47 -20.25
CA MET A 279 31.05 52.51 -21.26
C MET A 279 32.34 52.36 -22.08
N ASN A 280 32.21 52.12 -23.39
CA ASN A 280 32.91 52.94 -24.39
C ASN A 280 32.27 52.82 -25.79
N GLU A 281 31.83 53.96 -26.30
CA GLU A 281 31.63 54.22 -27.73
C GLU A 281 32.96 54.08 -28.49
N HIS A 282 32.97 53.40 -29.65
CA HIS A 282 33.55 53.90 -30.90
C HIS A 282 33.35 52.91 -32.07
N ASP A 283 32.63 53.38 -33.09
CA ASP A 283 33.04 53.40 -34.51
C ASP A 283 33.10 52.09 -35.36
N GLN A 284 32.47 52.20 -36.55
CA GLN A 284 32.64 51.43 -37.82
C GLN A 284 31.89 50.08 -37.93
N LEU A 285 31.04 49.79 -38.92
CA LEU A 285 30.73 50.35 -40.26
C LEU A 285 29.27 50.01 -40.62
#